data_AF-A0A9D1SR11-F1
#
_entry.id   AF-A0A9D1SR11-F1
#
_cell.length_a   1.000
_cell.length_b   1.000
_cell.length_c   1.000
_cell.angle_alpha   90.00
_cell.angle_beta   90.00
_cell.angle_gamma   90.00
#
_symmetry.space_group_name_H-M   'P 1'
#
loop_
_entity.id
_entity.type
_entity.pdbx_description
1 polymer ?
#
loop_
_entity_poly.entity_id
_entity_poly.type
_entity_poly.pdbx_seq_one_letter_code
_entity_poly.pdbx_strand_id
1 'polypeptide(L)'
;MGMSASQARYLCLTARKNNVEFQIQQLTQQKLMNANLIEDEISLFNNGMNVQHLYYSPSGTGSITTDLPRLSYQIVTGSAEDGGLAMQVEDSFGRTVVTELPNPMPEGKTVENYVVEPYATQADYFENNLKTGNWTIMRQDNSGSWVSQSLDGASFIYQGADQGDFNIANAEYEAKVEKLERIDKKFDTQIQQLSTEQKAIETEMDSVKKVIDKNIEETFKTFG
;
A
#
# COMPACT_ATOMS: atom_id res chain seq x y z
N MET A 1 46.82 45.05 18.47
CA MET A 1 46.25 43.87 19.17
C MET A 1 44.96 43.31 18.57
N GLY A 2 44.28 43.98 17.60
CA GLY A 2 42.98 43.53 17.09
C GLY A 2 42.97 42.45 15.99
N MET A 3 44.03 42.30 15.19
CA MET A 3 44.00 41.45 13.99
C MET A 3 43.90 39.94 14.26
N SER A 4 44.66 39.41 15.22
CA SER A 4 44.63 37.98 15.54
C SER A 4 43.28 37.56 16.12
N ALA A 5 42.67 38.41 16.96
CA ALA A 5 41.35 38.17 17.53
C ALA A 5 40.23 38.20 16.46
N SER A 6 40.28 39.14 15.50
CA SER A 6 39.30 39.21 14.42
C SER A 6 39.43 38.05 13.43
N GLN A 7 40.65 37.62 13.11
CA GLN A 7 40.89 36.43 12.29
C GLN A 7 40.43 35.14 12.99
N ALA A 8 40.70 34.98 14.30
CA ALA A 8 40.22 33.84 15.07
C ALA A 8 38.68 33.78 15.10
N ARG A 9 38.00 34.92 15.30
CA ARG A 9 36.54 34.98 15.23
C ARG A 9 36.01 34.61 13.85
N TYR A 10 36.64 35.08 12.78
CA TYR A 10 36.24 34.75 11.40
C TYR A 10 36.34 33.25 11.11
N LEU A 11 37.40 32.59 11.60
CA LEU A 11 37.56 31.14 11.50
C LEU A 11 36.47 30.39 12.28
N CYS A 12 36.15 30.81 13.50
CA CYS A 12 35.05 30.23 14.29
C CYS A 12 33.70 30.36 13.58
N LEU A 13 33.41 31.53 12.98
CA LEU A 13 32.16 31.74 12.23
C LEU A 13 32.11 30.89 10.97
N THR A 14 33.23 30.75 10.26
CA THR A 14 33.35 29.84 9.11
C THR A 14 33.03 28.40 9.50
N ALA A 15 33.60 27.92 10.62
CA ALA A 15 33.33 26.58 11.12
C ALA A 15 31.85 26.39 11.49
N ARG A 16 31.23 27.38 12.14
CA ARG A 16 29.81 27.35 12.47
C ARG A 16 28.93 27.36 11.22
N LYS A 17 29.23 28.20 10.23
CA LYS A 17 28.53 28.26 8.94
C LYS A 17 28.54 26.91 8.23
N ASN A 18 29.73 26.30 8.11
CA ASN A 18 29.89 24.99 7.49
C ASN A 18 29.10 23.90 8.23
N ASN A 19 29.03 23.97 9.56
CA ASN A 19 28.24 23.04 10.36
C ASN A 19 26.72 23.20 10.09
N VAL A 20 26.22 24.44 10.05
CA VAL A 20 24.83 24.73 9.71
C VAL A 20 24.48 24.29 8.29
N GLU A 21 25.37 24.55 7.32
CA GLU A 21 25.22 24.07 5.94
C GLU A 21 25.13 22.54 5.86
N PHE A 22 26.00 21.84 6.60
CA PHE A 22 25.96 20.39 6.68
C PHE A 22 24.64 19.88 7.27
N GLN A 23 24.13 20.51 8.33
CA GLN A 23 22.83 20.16 8.92
C GLN A 23 21.68 20.39 7.93
N ILE A 24 21.67 21.51 7.21
CA ILE A 24 20.66 21.79 6.17
C ILE A 24 20.69 20.71 5.09
N GLN A 25 21.88 20.33 4.62
CA GLN A 25 22.04 19.27 3.62
C GLN A 25 21.52 17.93 4.13
N GLN A 26 21.84 17.56 5.38
CA GLN A 26 21.36 16.33 6.00
C GLN A 26 19.83 16.31 6.10
N LEU A 27 19.21 17.39 6.58
CA LEU A 27 17.75 17.50 6.66
C LEU A 27 17.09 17.46 5.28
N THR A 28 17.71 18.07 4.28
CA THR A 28 17.22 18.04 2.89
C THR A 28 17.22 16.61 2.35
N GLN A 29 18.28 15.84 2.64
CA GLN A 29 18.31 14.42 2.27
C GLN A 29 17.25 13.61 3.01
N GLN A 30 17.06 13.83 4.32
CA GLN A 30 16.01 13.17 5.09
C GLN A 30 14.61 13.52 4.55
N LYS A 31 14.39 14.76 4.12
CA LYS A 31 13.15 15.19 3.48
C LYS A 31 12.89 14.44 2.18
N LEU A 32 13.92 14.30 1.32
CA LEU A 32 13.81 13.50 0.09
C LEU A 32 13.49 12.03 0.39
N MET A 33 14.12 11.44 1.40
CA MET A 33 13.78 10.09 1.84
C MET A 33 12.32 9.98 2.31
N ASN A 34 11.83 10.96 3.09
CA ASN A 34 10.45 11.01 3.55
C ASN A 34 9.45 11.13 2.38
N ALA A 35 9.78 11.92 1.35
CA ALA A 35 8.97 12.01 0.14
C ALA A 35 8.85 10.66 -0.59
N ASN A 36 9.97 9.94 -0.73
CA ASN A 36 9.94 8.59 -1.32
C ASN A 36 9.06 7.63 -0.49
N LEU A 37 9.10 7.71 0.84
CA LEU A 37 8.24 6.88 1.70
C LEU A 37 6.75 7.17 1.50
N ILE A 38 6.38 8.42 1.23
CA ILE A 38 4.99 8.79 0.90
C ILE A 38 4.60 8.16 -0.44
N GLU A 39 5.46 8.23 -1.46
CA GLU A 39 5.20 7.62 -2.78
C GLU A 39 5.08 6.09 -2.69
N ASP A 40 5.97 5.44 -1.94
CA ASP A 40 5.93 3.99 -1.70
C ASP A 40 4.60 3.59 -1.05
N GLU A 41 4.14 4.35 -0.05
CA GLU A 41 2.88 4.08 0.64
C GLU A 41 1.66 4.21 -0.28
N ILE A 42 1.65 5.22 -1.16
CA ILE A 42 0.63 5.37 -2.20
C ILE A 42 0.59 4.15 -3.10
N SER A 43 1.76 3.64 -3.52
CA SER A 43 1.84 2.49 -4.41
C SER A 43 1.36 1.20 -3.73
N LEU A 44 1.75 0.98 -2.47
CA LEU A 44 1.35 -0.17 -1.67
C LEU A 44 -0.15 -0.17 -1.40
N PHE A 45 -0.71 0.99 -1.02
CA PHE A 45 -2.15 1.15 -0.84
C PHE A 45 -2.89 0.83 -2.14
N ASN A 46 -2.50 1.42 -3.26
CA ASN A 46 -3.13 1.12 -4.55
C ASN A 46 -3.00 -0.36 -4.95
N ASN A 47 -1.87 -1.01 -4.67
CA ASN A 47 -1.69 -2.43 -4.97
C ASN A 47 -2.58 -3.33 -4.09
N GLY A 48 -2.63 -3.08 -2.79
CA GLY A 48 -3.48 -3.83 -1.85
C GLY A 48 -4.98 -3.61 -2.09
N MET A 49 -5.39 -2.40 -2.48
CA MET A 49 -6.79 -2.06 -2.77
C MET A 49 -7.29 -2.61 -4.10
N ASN A 50 -6.40 -3.00 -5.01
CA ASN A 50 -6.80 -3.69 -6.24
C ASN A 50 -7.16 -5.16 -6.02
N VAL A 51 -7.01 -5.70 -4.81
CA VAL A 51 -7.47 -7.06 -4.48
C VAL A 51 -9.00 -7.05 -4.40
N GLN A 52 -9.64 -7.42 -5.51
CA GLN A 52 -11.08 -7.64 -5.55
C GLN A 52 -11.39 -9.10 -5.26
N HIS A 53 -12.40 -9.33 -4.43
CA HIS A 53 -12.86 -10.66 -4.06
C HIS A 53 -14.18 -11.02 -4.76
N LEU A 54 -14.46 -12.31 -4.79
CA LEU A 54 -15.75 -12.81 -5.30
C LEU A 54 -16.73 -12.94 -4.14
N TYR A 55 -17.91 -12.37 -4.33
CA TYR A 55 -19.02 -12.37 -3.37
C TYR A 55 -20.23 -13.04 -3.99
N TYR A 56 -21.05 -13.66 -3.13
CA TYR A 56 -22.33 -14.22 -3.51
C TYR A 56 -23.47 -13.25 -3.17
N SER A 57 -24.29 -12.90 -4.16
CA SER A 57 -25.50 -12.10 -4.00
C SER A 57 -26.75 -12.90 -4.43
N PRO A 58 -27.65 -13.25 -3.49
CA PRO A 58 -28.90 -13.94 -3.83
C PRO A 58 -29.89 -13.04 -4.59
N SER A 59 -29.77 -11.71 -4.48
CA SER A 59 -30.66 -10.73 -5.11
C SER A 59 -30.16 -10.19 -6.46
N GLY A 60 -28.98 -10.61 -6.90
CA GLY A 60 -28.36 -10.16 -8.15
C GLY A 60 -27.43 -8.94 -8.01
N THR A 61 -26.99 -8.40 -9.16
CA THR A 61 -26.00 -7.31 -9.28
C THR A 61 -26.57 -5.99 -8.75
N GLY A 62 -26.09 -5.53 -7.59
CA GLY A 62 -26.53 -4.26 -6.98
C GLY A 62 -26.49 -4.21 -5.45
N SER A 63 -26.20 -5.31 -4.77
CA SER A 63 -26.02 -5.33 -3.30
C SER A 63 -24.68 -4.70 -2.89
N ILE A 64 -24.72 -3.90 -1.84
CA ILE A 64 -23.54 -3.36 -1.13
C ILE A 64 -22.68 -4.52 -0.60
N THR A 65 -21.37 -4.48 -0.85
CA THR A 65 -20.42 -5.57 -0.53
C THR A 65 -20.30 -5.87 0.95
N THR A 66 -20.63 -4.90 1.82
CA THR A 66 -20.45 -4.97 3.27
C THR A 66 -21.16 -6.13 3.95
N ASP A 67 -22.25 -6.64 3.37
CA ASP A 67 -23.07 -7.71 3.97
C ASP A 67 -23.12 -8.97 3.10
N LEU A 68 -22.35 -9.01 2.01
CA LEU A 68 -22.33 -10.17 1.11
C LEU A 68 -21.34 -11.22 1.61
N PRO A 69 -21.74 -12.50 1.69
CA PRO A 69 -20.79 -13.55 2.01
C PRO A 69 -19.81 -13.76 0.85
N ARG A 70 -18.53 -13.99 1.20
CA ARG A 70 -17.50 -14.40 0.23
C ARG A 70 -17.95 -15.66 -0.50
N LEU A 71 -17.77 -15.69 -1.81
CA LEU A 71 -18.06 -16.87 -2.63
C LEU A 71 -17.17 -18.03 -2.14
N SER A 72 -17.80 -19.14 -1.79
CA SER A 72 -17.11 -20.32 -1.27
C SER A 72 -17.69 -21.59 -1.87
N TYR A 73 -16.95 -22.69 -1.77
CA TYR A 73 -17.41 -24.00 -2.22
C TYR A 73 -18.77 -24.39 -1.61
N GLN A 74 -18.99 -24.08 -0.33
CA GLN A 74 -20.25 -24.39 0.36
C GLN A 74 -21.43 -23.61 -0.21
N ILE A 75 -21.24 -22.34 -0.60
CA ILE A 75 -22.29 -21.54 -1.22
C ILE A 75 -22.59 -22.06 -2.62
N VAL A 76 -21.56 -22.43 -3.39
CA VAL A 76 -21.74 -22.94 -4.76
C VAL A 76 -22.44 -24.29 -4.75
N THR A 77 -22.01 -25.22 -3.89
CA THR A 77 -22.51 -26.60 -3.87
C THR A 77 -23.67 -26.85 -2.90
N GLY A 78 -23.97 -25.90 -2.03
CA GLY A 78 -25.07 -25.96 -1.08
C GLY A 78 -26.43 -26.01 -1.77
N SER A 79 -27.42 -26.59 -1.09
CA SER A 79 -28.79 -26.70 -1.60
C SER A 79 -29.44 -25.31 -1.73
N ALA A 80 -30.42 -25.17 -2.64
CA ALA A 80 -31.18 -23.93 -2.78
C ALA A 80 -32.02 -23.60 -1.53
N GLU A 81 -32.39 -24.61 -0.74
CA GLU A 81 -33.18 -24.45 0.49
C GLU A 81 -32.35 -23.84 1.63
N ASP A 82 -31.04 -24.13 1.64
CA ASP A 82 -30.08 -23.60 2.61
C ASP A 82 -29.46 -22.25 2.16
N GLY A 83 -29.94 -21.69 1.05
CA GLY A 83 -29.42 -20.44 0.47
C GLY A 83 -28.15 -20.61 -0.37
N GLY A 84 -27.84 -21.83 -0.80
CA GLY A 84 -26.79 -22.13 -1.78
C GLY A 84 -27.27 -22.09 -3.22
N LEU A 85 -26.37 -22.35 -4.16
CA LEU A 85 -26.61 -22.25 -5.60
C LEU A 85 -27.01 -23.57 -6.27
N ALA A 86 -26.92 -24.70 -5.56
CA ALA A 86 -27.12 -26.06 -6.09
C ALA A 86 -26.31 -26.35 -7.37
N MET A 87 -25.10 -25.79 -7.43
CA MET A 87 -24.17 -25.94 -8.54
C MET A 87 -23.10 -26.98 -8.22
N GLN A 88 -22.33 -27.40 -9.22
CA GLN A 88 -21.13 -28.20 -9.01
C GLN A 88 -19.90 -27.45 -9.48
N VAL A 89 -18.74 -27.85 -8.98
CA VAL A 89 -17.45 -27.30 -9.39
C VAL A 89 -16.69 -28.42 -10.08
N GLU A 90 -16.15 -28.14 -11.26
CA GLU A 90 -15.34 -29.08 -12.01
C GLU A 90 -13.92 -28.54 -12.18
N ASP A 91 -12.96 -29.45 -12.04
CA ASP A 91 -11.56 -29.22 -12.35
C ASP A 91 -11.36 -29.15 -13.89
N SER A 92 -10.23 -28.60 -14.33
CA SER A 92 -9.77 -28.52 -15.71
C SER A 92 -9.82 -29.85 -16.49
N PHE A 93 -9.81 -30.98 -15.77
CA PHE A 93 -9.94 -32.34 -16.32
C PHE A 93 -11.39 -32.87 -16.37
N GLY A 94 -12.40 -32.06 -16.04
CA GLY A 94 -13.82 -32.45 -16.02
C GLY A 94 -14.23 -33.34 -14.85
N ARG A 95 -13.43 -33.37 -13.78
CA ARG A 95 -13.75 -34.11 -12.55
C ARG A 95 -14.48 -33.21 -11.57
N THR A 96 -15.52 -33.72 -10.91
CA THR A 96 -16.26 -32.96 -9.90
C THR A 96 -15.38 -32.77 -8.65
N VAL A 97 -15.16 -31.52 -8.26
CA VAL A 97 -14.45 -31.16 -7.03
C VAL A 97 -15.37 -31.40 -5.85
N VAL A 98 -14.90 -32.17 -4.87
CA VAL A 98 -15.61 -32.45 -3.63
C VAL A 98 -14.68 -32.30 -2.43
N THR A 99 -15.20 -31.90 -1.28
CA THR A 99 -14.39 -31.82 -0.04
C THR A 99 -14.13 -33.20 0.55
N GLU A 100 -15.07 -34.13 0.35
CA GLU A 100 -14.98 -35.52 0.74
C GLU A 100 -15.75 -36.38 -0.29
N LEU A 101 -15.36 -37.64 -0.47
CA LEU A 101 -16.06 -38.52 -1.42
C LEU A 101 -17.49 -38.81 -0.93
N PRO A 102 -18.50 -38.68 -1.82
CA PRO A 102 -19.88 -38.98 -1.45
C PRO A 102 -20.05 -40.46 -1.07
N ASN A 103 -20.72 -40.69 0.06
CA ASN A 103 -21.01 -42.03 0.58
C ASN A 103 -22.49 -42.14 0.99
N PRO A 104 -23.32 -42.96 0.30
CA PRO A 104 -22.97 -43.85 -0.81
C PRO A 104 -22.69 -43.08 -2.13
N MET A 105 -21.90 -43.69 -3.02
CA MET A 105 -21.63 -43.09 -4.33
C MET A 105 -22.93 -43.00 -5.15
N PRO A 106 -23.15 -41.87 -5.84
CA PRO A 106 -24.29 -41.72 -6.72
C PRO A 106 -24.20 -42.67 -7.93
N GLU A 107 -25.36 -43.10 -8.40
CA GLU A 107 -25.50 -44.12 -9.44
C GLU A 107 -24.78 -43.71 -10.74
N GLY A 108 -23.91 -44.59 -11.25
CA GLY A 108 -23.14 -44.37 -12.48
C GLY A 108 -21.87 -43.51 -12.33
N LYS A 109 -21.54 -43.03 -11.13
CA LYS A 109 -20.28 -42.32 -10.87
C LYS A 109 -19.29 -43.18 -10.09
N THR A 110 -18.01 -43.07 -10.44
CA THR A 110 -16.89 -43.77 -9.78
C THR A 110 -15.95 -42.77 -9.12
N VAL A 111 -14.99 -43.25 -8.31
CA VAL A 111 -13.96 -42.41 -7.69
C VAL A 111 -13.21 -41.55 -8.71
N GLU A 112 -12.99 -42.07 -9.94
CA GLU A 112 -12.25 -41.37 -11.00
C GLU A 112 -12.97 -40.12 -11.52
N ASN A 113 -14.28 -40.02 -11.31
CA ASN A 113 -15.07 -38.84 -11.67
C ASN A 113 -14.93 -37.68 -10.68
N TYR A 114 -14.24 -37.89 -9.56
CA TYR A 114 -14.12 -36.92 -8.48
C TYR A 114 -12.67 -36.54 -8.22
N VAL A 115 -12.48 -35.30 -7.75
CA VAL A 115 -11.23 -34.84 -7.14
C VAL A 115 -11.54 -34.37 -5.72
N VAL A 116 -10.81 -34.89 -4.74
CA VAL A 116 -11.00 -34.55 -3.33
C VAL A 116 -10.08 -33.39 -2.98
N GLU A 117 -10.67 -32.24 -2.66
CA GLU A 117 -9.97 -31.01 -2.33
C GLU A 117 -10.42 -30.52 -0.94
N PRO A 118 -9.76 -30.96 0.14
CA PRO A 118 -10.17 -30.64 1.52
C PRO A 118 -10.19 -29.13 1.81
N TYR A 119 -9.33 -28.37 1.14
CA TYR A 119 -9.22 -26.92 1.29
C TYR A 119 -10.22 -26.13 0.45
N ALA A 120 -11.07 -26.77 -0.35
CA ALA A 120 -12.09 -26.08 -1.14
C ALA A 120 -13.07 -25.26 -0.27
N THR A 121 -13.21 -25.60 1.01
CA THR A 121 -14.00 -24.83 1.99
C THR A 121 -13.42 -23.45 2.31
N GLN A 122 -12.13 -23.23 2.10
CA GLN A 122 -11.48 -21.92 2.30
C GLN A 122 -11.79 -21.00 1.12
N ALA A 123 -12.41 -19.84 1.38
CA ALA A 123 -12.86 -18.91 0.34
C ALA A 123 -11.71 -18.40 -0.55
N ASP A 124 -10.55 -18.06 0.01
CA ASP A 124 -9.41 -17.58 -0.78
C ASP A 124 -8.83 -18.67 -1.69
N TYR A 125 -8.74 -19.91 -1.19
CA TYR A 125 -8.27 -21.03 -1.98
C TYR A 125 -9.25 -21.34 -3.13
N PHE A 126 -10.55 -21.34 -2.82
CA PHE A 126 -11.61 -21.53 -3.80
C PHE A 126 -11.59 -20.45 -4.88
N GLU A 127 -11.53 -19.19 -4.48
CA GLU A 127 -11.50 -18.03 -5.37
C GLU A 127 -10.27 -18.04 -6.29
N ASN A 128 -9.08 -18.36 -5.76
CA ASN A 128 -7.87 -18.43 -6.56
C ASN A 128 -7.95 -19.52 -7.62
N ASN A 129 -8.49 -20.69 -7.30
CA ASN A 129 -8.66 -21.77 -8.29
C ASN A 129 -9.68 -21.40 -9.38
N LEU A 130 -10.74 -20.65 -9.05
CA LEU A 130 -11.68 -20.14 -10.04
C LEU A 130 -11.05 -19.06 -10.94
N LYS A 131 -10.34 -18.08 -10.36
CA LYS A 131 -9.70 -16.98 -11.09
C LYS A 131 -8.58 -17.45 -12.02
N THR A 132 -7.83 -18.48 -11.61
CA THR A 132 -6.77 -19.07 -12.43
C THR A 132 -7.30 -20.00 -13.52
N GLY A 133 -8.60 -20.26 -13.54
CA GLY A 133 -9.24 -21.16 -14.52
C GLY A 133 -8.95 -22.64 -14.27
N ASN A 134 -8.39 -22.98 -13.10
CA ASN A 134 -8.23 -24.38 -12.70
C ASN A 134 -9.60 -25.02 -12.47
N TRP A 135 -10.53 -24.26 -11.88
CA TRP A 135 -11.89 -24.71 -11.60
C TRP A 135 -12.92 -23.91 -12.38
N THR A 136 -14.02 -24.57 -12.74
CA THR A 136 -15.18 -23.96 -13.39
C THR A 136 -16.45 -24.30 -12.62
N ILE A 137 -17.35 -23.32 -12.53
CA ILE A 137 -18.68 -23.54 -11.93
C ILE A 137 -19.59 -24.08 -13.02
N MET A 138 -20.35 -25.12 -12.70
CA MET A 138 -21.32 -25.72 -13.61
C MET A 138 -22.71 -25.57 -12.99
N ARG A 139 -23.64 -25.03 -13.78
CA ARG A 139 -25.06 -24.93 -13.42
C ARG A 139 -25.87 -25.92 -14.26
N GLN A 140 -27.05 -26.30 -13.78
CA GLN A 140 -27.98 -27.07 -14.62
C GLN A 140 -28.75 -26.13 -15.55
N ASP A 141 -28.92 -26.54 -16.81
CA ASP A 141 -29.85 -25.91 -17.73
C ASP A 141 -31.30 -26.43 -17.51
N ASN A 142 -32.26 -25.89 -18.26
CA ASN A 142 -33.66 -26.32 -18.18
C ASN A 142 -33.88 -27.81 -18.56
N SER A 143 -32.87 -28.46 -19.13
CA SER A 143 -32.87 -29.87 -19.53
C SER A 143 -32.21 -30.77 -18.49
N GLY A 144 -31.72 -30.21 -17.38
CA GLY A 144 -30.97 -30.92 -16.34
C GLY A 144 -29.52 -31.25 -16.72
N SER A 145 -29.02 -30.70 -17.83
CA SER A 145 -27.62 -30.87 -18.26
C SER A 145 -26.73 -29.83 -17.58
N TRP A 146 -25.55 -30.26 -17.15
CA TRP A 146 -24.55 -29.38 -16.56
C TRP A 146 -23.87 -28.55 -17.64
N VAL A 147 -23.98 -27.23 -17.53
CA VAL A 147 -23.37 -26.26 -18.44
C VAL A 147 -22.46 -25.32 -17.66
N SER A 148 -21.33 -24.95 -18.27
CA SER A 148 -20.37 -24.05 -17.64
C SER A 148 -20.97 -22.67 -17.44
N GLN A 149 -20.72 -22.12 -16.26
CA GLN A 149 -21.07 -20.77 -15.86
C GLN A 149 -19.80 -19.93 -15.78
N SER A 150 -19.72 -18.90 -16.62
CA SER A 150 -18.66 -17.90 -16.50
C SER A 150 -18.87 -17.01 -15.28
N LEU A 151 -17.78 -16.56 -14.68
CA LEU A 151 -17.81 -15.60 -13.55
C LEU A 151 -18.45 -14.28 -14.00
N ASP A 152 -18.05 -13.74 -15.16
CA ASP A 152 -18.57 -12.47 -15.69
C ASP A 152 -20.05 -12.54 -16.12
N GLY A 153 -20.54 -13.73 -16.46
CA GLY A 153 -21.92 -13.95 -16.89
C GLY A 153 -22.86 -14.34 -15.75
N ALA A 154 -22.35 -14.46 -14.51
CA ALA A 154 -23.15 -14.89 -13.37
C ALA A 154 -23.82 -13.69 -12.71
N SER A 155 -25.16 -13.65 -12.72
CA SER A 155 -25.92 -12.59 -12.05
C SER A 155 -25.76 -12.58 -10.53
N PHE A 156 -25.37 -13.72 -9.95
CA PHE A 156 -25.27 -13.96 -8.51
C PHE A 156 -23.83 -13.88 -7.97
N ILE A 157 -22.82 -13.73 -8.85
CA ILE A 157 -21.43 -13.51 -8.46
C ILE A 157 -21.15 -12.03 -8.65
N TYR A 158 -20.66 -11.40 -7.59
CA TYR A 158 -20.24 -10.01 -7.62
C TYR A 158 -18.74 -9.96 -7.36
N GLN A 159 -18.01 -9.20 -8.18
CA GLN A 159 -16.60 -8.93 -7.95
C GLN A 159 -16.46 -7.51 -7.39
N GLY A 160 -15.84 -7.37 -6.22
CA GLY A 160 -15.62 -6.06 -5.63
C GLY A 160 -14.61 -6.08 -4.50
N ALA A 161 -14.25 -4.90 -4.00
CA ALA A 161 -13.41 -4.78 -2.81
C ALA A 161 -14.24 -5.11 -1.56
N ASP A 162 -13.61 -5.77 -0.58
CA ASP A 162 -14.18 -5.86 0.76
C ASP A 162 -14.21 -4.45 1.37
N GLN A 163 -15.40 -3.90 1.58
CA GLN A 163 -15.54 -2.54 2.09
C GLN A 163 -15.04 -2.42 3.54
N GLY A 164 -15.09 -3.51 4.32
CA GLY A 164 -14.58 -3.53 5.70
C GLY A 164 -13.06 -3.42 5.73
N ASP A 165 -12.39 -4.30 5.00
CA ASP A 165 -10.92 -4.28 4.89
C ASP A 165 -10.43 -3.00 4.20
N PHE A 166 -11.19 -2.49 3.20
CA PHE A 166 -10.92 -1.20 2.57
C PHE A 166 -10.95 -0.06 3.59
N ASN A 167 -11.98 0.02 4.43
CA ASN A 167 -12.11 1.10 5.40
C ASN A 167 -10.98 1.06 6.45
N ILE A 168 -10.59 -0.13 6.90
CA ILE A 168 -9.48 -0.32 7.85
C ILE A 168 -8.15 0.08 7.20
N ALA A 169 -7.85 -0.46 6.02
CA ALA A 169 -6.63 -0.16 5.29
C ALA A 169 -6.53 1.33 4.92
N ASN A 170 -7.64 1.95 4.53
CA ASN A 170 -7.69 3.39 4.23
C ASN A 170 -7.43 4.23 5.49
N ALA A 171 -8.01 3.86 6.63
CA ALA A 171 -7.75 4.57 7.89
C ALA A 171 -6.28 4.45 8.33
N GLU A 172 -5.66 3.28 8.18
CA GLU A 172 -4.24 3.07 8.45
C GLU A 172 -3.33 3.88 7.51
N TYR A 173 -3.65 3.86 6.21
CA TYR A 173 -2.99 4.65 5.18
C TYR A 173 -3.05 6.15 5.49
N GLU A 174 -4.25 6.69 5.73
CA GLU A 174 -4.45 8.10 6.07
C GLU A 174 -3.64 8.48 7.32
N ALA A 175 -3.67 7.65 8.37
CA ALA A 175 -2.91 7.90 9.58
C ALA A 175 -1.39 7.89 9.36
N LYS A 176 -0.89 7.07 8.43
CA LYS A 176 0.54 6.97 8.11
C LYS A 176 1.00 8.13 7.22
N VAL A 177 0.23 8.47 6.19
CA VAL A 177 0.49 9.66 5.36
C VAL A 177 0.47 10.92 6.21
N GLU A 178 -0.50 11.08 7.10
CA GLU A 178 -0.57 12.24 7.99
C GLU A 178 0.67 12.34 8.91
N LYS A 179 1.20 11.20 9.40
CA LYS A 179 2.47 11.18 10.15
C LYS A 179 3.64 11.65 9.29
N LEU A 180 3.75 11.17 8.05
CA LEU A 180 4.83 11.52 7.12
C LEU A 180 4.74 13.01 6.71
N GLU A 181 3.55 13.54 6.47
CA GLU A 181 3.33 14.96 6.17
C GLU A 181 3.72 15.85 7.36
N ARG A 182 3.39 15.44 8.59
CA ARG A 182 3.86 16.16 9.80
C ARG A 182 5.37 16.18 9.91
N ILE A 183 6.03 15.08 9.57
CA ILE A 183 7.51 14.99 9.53
C ILE A 183 8.06 15.93 8.45
N ASP A 184 7.46 15.94 7.25
CA ASP A 184 7.87 16.81 6.15
C ASP A 184 7.83 18.30 6.55
N LYS A 185 6.70 18.72 7.13
CA LYS A 185 6.52 20.08 7.66
C LYS A 185 7.54 20.43 8.74
N LYS A 186 7.92 19.46 9.57
CA LYS A 186 8.95 19.65 10.59
C LYS A 186 10.32 19.86 9.96
N PHE A 187 10.69 19.06 8.96
CA PHE A 187 11.93 19.26 8.20
C PHE A 187 11.96 20.63 7.54
N ASP A 188 10.87 21.07 6.91
CA ASP A 188 10.78 22.41 6.32
C ASP A 188 11.00 23.52 7.34
N THR A 189 10.35 23.41 8.50
CA THR A 189 10.50 24.40 9.57
C THR A 189 11.95 24.45 10.06
N GLN A 190 12.60 23.30 10.24
CA GLN A 190 13.99 23.22 10.68
C GLN A 190 14.97 23.76 9.63
N ILE A 191 14.77 23.42 8.35
CA ILE A 191 15.58 23.95 7.24
C ILE A 191 15.44 25.48 7.15
N GLN A 192 14.22 26.01 7.29
CA GLN A 192 13.99 27.47 7.30
C GLN A 192 14.67 28.18 8.47
N GLN A 193 14.61 27.59 9.68
CA GLN A 193 15.30 28.11 10.85
C GLN A 193 16.82 28.14 10.65
N LEU A 194 17.40 27.02 10.21
CA LEU A 194 18.84 26.93 9.95
C LEU A 194 19.28 27.85 8.81
N SER A 195 18.47 28.01 7.75
CA SER A 195 18.76 28.96 6.68
C SER A 195 18.77 30.41 7.18
N THR A 196 17.88 30.75 8.12
CA THR A 196 17.87 32.06 8.76
C THR A 196 19.11 32.25 9.64
N GLU A 197 19.52 31.22 10.40
CA GLU A 197 20.76 31.24 11.18
C GLU A 197 21.99 31.40 10.28
N GLN A 198 22.07 30.66 9.18
CA GLN A 198 23.15 30.75 8.21
C GLN A 198 23.31 32.18 7.66
N LYS A 199 22.19 32.83 7.29
CA LYS A 199 22.19 34.23 6.82
C LYS A 199 22.64 35.22 7.91
N ALA A 200 22.26 34.97 9.15
CA ALA A 200 22.73 35.78 10.28
C ALA A 200 24.25 35.62 10.48
N ILE A 201 24.77 34.41 10.40
CA ILE A 201 26.22 34.12 10.46
C ILE A 201 26.95 34.78 9.29
N GLU A 202 26.42 34.70 8.06
CA GLU A 202 27.00 35.39 6.89
C GLU A 202 27.11 36.90 7.11
N THR A 203 26.06 37.52 7.63
CA THR A 203 26.05 38.96 7.96
C THR A 203 27.09 39.29 9.05
N GLU A 204 27.25 38.43 10.05
CA GLU A 204 28.28 38.56 11.08
C GLU A 204 29.69 38.43 10.49
N MET A 205 29.89 37.46 9.59
CA MET A 205 31.16 37.24 8.88
C MET A 205 31.55 38.45 8.02
N ASP A 206 30.61 39.03 7.27
CA ASP A 206 30.85 40.23 6.47
C ASP A 206 31.24 41.43 7.33
N SER A 207 30.61 41.55 8.51
CA SER A 207 30.93 42.60 9.48
C SER A 207 32.34 42.40 10.07
N VAL A 208 32.71 41.17 10.43
CA VAL A 208 34.06 40.84 10.91
C VAL A 208 35.10 41.06 9.83
N LYS A 209 34.81 40.68 8.58
CA LYS A 209 35.70 40.87 7.43
C LYS A 209 36.00 42.34 7.20
N LYS A 210 35.00 43.23 7.23
CA LYS A 210 35.20 44.69 7.16
C LYS A 210 36.12 45.22 8.25
N VAL A 211 36.02 44.70 9.47
CA VAL A 211 36.91 45.09 10.58
C VAL A 211 38.35 44.63 10.33
N ILE A 212 38.52 43.41 9.81
CA ILE A 212 39.84 42.89 9.41
C ILE A 212 40.44 43.80 8.33
N ASP A 213 39.69 44.08 7.25
CA ASP A 213 40.15 44.90 6.13
C ASP A 213 40.57 46.30 6.60
N LYS A 214 39.76 46.95 7.45
CA LYS A 214 40.07 48.26 8.02
C LYS A 214 41.34 48.25 8.87
N ASN A 215 41.53 47.21 9.70
CA ASN A 215 42.75 47.09 10.52
C ASN A 215 44.00 46.88 9.66
N ILE A 216 43.87 46.13 8.56
CA ILE A 216 44.95 45.96 7.58
C ILE A 216 45.29 47.30 6.96
N GLU A 217 44.32 48.06 6.45
CA GLU A 217 44.53 49.39 5.87
C GLU A 217 45.21 50.37 6.84
N GLU A 218 44.73 50.43 8.09
CA GLU A 218 45.31 51.31 9.12
C GLU A 218 46.77 50.92 9.43
N THR A 219 47.06 49.62 9.52
CA THR A 219 48.42 49.10 9.71
C THR A 219 49.31 49.48 8.51
N PHE A 220 48.84 49.29 7.28
CA PHE A 220 49.60 49.70 6.08
C PHE A 220 49.88 51.21 6.06
N LYS A 221 48.93 52.05 6.48
CA LYS A 221 49.13 53.51 6.54
C LYS A 221 50.09 53.96 7.65
N THR A 222 50.23 53.19 8.72
CA THR A 222 51.14 53.54 9.83
C THR A 222 52.56 53.03 9.64
N PHE A 223 52.74 51.98 8.86
CA PHE A 223 54.05 51.34 8.65
C PHE A 223 54.59 51.45 7.21
N GLY A 224 53.80 51.94 6.27
CA GLY A 224 54.19 52.22 4.88
C GLY A 224 54.55 53.68 4.63
#